data_AF-A0A9E5R975-F1
#
_entry.id   AF-A0A9E5R975-F1
#
_cell.length_a   1.000
_cell.length_b   1.000
_cell.length_c   1.000
_cell.angle_alpha   90.00
_cell.angle_beta   90.00
_cell.angle_gamma   90.00
#
_symmetry.space_group_name_H-M   'P 1'
#
loop_
_entity.id
_entity.type
_entity.pdbx_description
1 polymer ?
#
loop_
_entity_poly.entity_id
_entity_poly.type
_entity_poly.pdbx_seq_one_letter_code
_entity_poly.pdbx_strand_id
1 'polypeptide(L)'
;MPFSFEDTNLNARYDDGEPPLPGGQLLVEEASLPVESVDGVVCEREVPTGVATVRGLAPAGYNLTTAPGYTAQILAGAQLDLRFGAATGFGAAQVLPADQSTLTPPLPAHWQAPAVQGEETWLAQLYALSSFLVLGLAGIVLIGGLGLVILLRRWR
;
A
#
# COMPACT_ATOMS: atom_id res chain seq x y z
N MET A 1 14.41 -5.57 -16.73
CA MET A 1 13.71 -6.83 -16.42
C MET A 1 12.28 -6.67 -16.87
N PRO A 2 11.66 -7.70 -17.48
CA PRO A 2 10.34 -7.53 -18.05
C PRO A 2 9.26 -7.39 -16.96
N PHE A 3 8.35 -6.43 -17.10
CA PHE A 3 7.19 -6.27 -16.22
C PHE A 3 6.11 -7.33 -16.50
N SER A 4 6.15 -7.97 -17.67
CA SER A 4 5.25 -9.06 -18.07
C SER A 4 6.01 -10.25 -18.64
N PHE A 5 5.57 -11.45 -18.27
CA PHE A 5 6.20 -12.71 -18.69
C PHE A 5 5.15 -13.74 -19.09
N GLU A 6 5.55 -14.67 -19.96
CA GLU A 6 4.73 -15.81 -20.31
C GLU A 6 4.91 -16.90 -19.25
N ASP A 7 3.86 -17.10 -18.46
CA ASP A 7 3.82 -18.08 -17.37
C ASP A 7 3.56 -19.47 -17.96
N THR A 8 4.64 -20.16 -18.33
CA THR A 8 4.57 -21.41 -19.08
C THR A 8 4.18 -22.60 -18.21
N ASN A 9 4.45 -22.53 -16.92
CA ASN A 9 4.17 -23.59 -15.95
C ASN A 9 2.92 -23.30 -15.09
N LEU A 10 2.28 -22.15 -15.29
CA LEU A 10 1.05 -21.69 -14.65
C LEU A 10 1.17 -21.54 -13.13
N ASN A 11 2.36 -21.23 -12.61
CA ASN A 11 2.60 -21.11 -11.18
C ASN A 11 2.46 -19.66 -10.64
N ALA A 12 2.13 -18.70 -11.52
CA ALA A 12 2.00 -17.29 -11.22
C ALA A 12 3.28 -16.65 -10.62
N ARG A 13 4.45 -17.17 -10.95
CA ARG A 13 5.76 -16.66 -10.52
C ARG A 13 6.68 -16.57 -11.73
N TYR A 14 7.54 -15.57 -11.73
CA TYR A 14 8.57 -15.48 -12.75
C TYR A 14 9.68 -16.48 -12.44
N ASP A 15 9.88 -17.44 -13.34
CA ASP A 15 10.96 -18.42 -13.25
C ASP A 15 12.07 -18.18 -14.29
N ASP A 16 13.27 -18.65 -13.98
CA ASP A 16 14.40 -18.58 -14.89
C ASP A 16 14.09 -19.37 -16.18
N GLY A 17 14.14 -18.67 -17.32
CA GLY A 17 13.84 -19.24 -18.63
C GLY A 17 12.46 -18.88 -19.18
N GLU A 18 11.60 -18.24 -18.39
CA GLU A 18 10.33 -17.73 -18.88
C GLU A 18 10.55 -16.49 -19.77
N PRO A 19 9.99 -16.49 -21.01
CA PRO A 19 10.22 -15.41 -21.94
C PRO A 19 9.44 -14.15 -21.54
N PRO A 20 9.98 -12.96 -21.85
CA PRO A 20 9.23 -11.71 -21.70
C PRO A 20 8.00 -11.73 -22.61
N LEU A 21 6.87 -11.21 -22.12
CA LEU A 21 5.62 -11.16 -22.86
C LEU A 21 5.31 -9.73 -23.31
N PRO A 22 5.60 -9.35 -24.57
CA PRO A 22 5.33 -7.99 -25.05
C PRO A 22 3.83 -7.70 -25.23
N GLY A 23 3.47 -6.43 -25.22
CA GLY A 23 2.10 -5.96 -25.48
C GLY A 23 1.15 -5.99 -24.28
N GLY A 24 1.64 -6.34 -23.08
CA GLY A 24 0.93 -6.03 -21.85
C GLY A 24 0.88 -4.52 -21.60
N GLN A 25 -0.09 -4.07 -20.82
CA GLN A 25 -0.21 -2.66 -20.42
C GLN A 25 -0.25 -2.54 -18.90
N LEU A 26 0.26 -1.43 -18.38
CA LEU A 26 0.08 -1.06 -16.98
C LEU A 26 -0.85 0.14 -16.86
N LEU A 27 -1.78 0.07 -15.92
CA LEU A 27 -2.65 1.16 -15.54
C LEU A 27 -2.39 1.53 -14.08
N VAL A 28 -1.95 2.77 -13.85
CA VAL A 28 -1.84 3.34 -12.50
C VAL A 28 -3.09 4.20 -12.25
N GLU A 29 -3.98 3.74 -11.38
CA GLU A 29 -5.31 4.36 -11.20
C GLU A 29 -5.24 5.82 -10.72
N GLU A 30 -4.29 6.16 -9.84
CA GLU A 30 -4.13 7.54 -9.36
C GLU A 30 -3.57 8.49 -10.43
N ALA A 31 -2.81 7.97 -11.40
CA ALA A 31 -2.26 8.76 -12.49
C ALA A 31 -3.19 8.83 -13.70
N SER A 32 -4.13 7.87 -13.87
CA SER A 32 -4.94 7.69 -15.08
C SER A 32 -4.12 7.67 -16.38
N LEU A 33 -2.84 7.30 -16.28
CA LEU A 33 -1.92 7.23 -17.42
C LEU A 33 -1.81 5.77 -17.86
N PRO A 34 -2.15 5.44 -19.11
CA PRO A 34 -1.78 4.16 -19.69
C PRO A 34 -0.28 4.17 -19.91
N VAL A 35 0.44 3.26 -19.24
CA VAL A 35 1.87 3.12 -19.44
C VAL A 35 2.09 1.94 -20.37
N GLU A 36 2.41 2.27 -21.62
CA GLU A 36 2.78 1.26 -22.61
C GLU A 36 4.20 0.77 -22.35
N SER A 37 4.38 -0.54 -22.47
CA SER A 37 5.69 -1.14 -22.37
C SER A 37 6.41 -1.09 -23.71
N VAL A 38 7.62 -0.53 -23.67
CA VAL A 38 8.61 -0.70 -24.73
C VAL A 38 9.65 -1.69 -24.21
N ASP A 39 9.87 -2.78 -24.94
CA ASP A 39 10.84 -3.84 -24.61
C ASP A 39 10.61 -4.55 -23.26
N GLY A 40 9.36 -4.62 -22.80
CA GLY A 40 9.01 -5.28 -21.54
C GLY A 40 9.40 -4.45 -20.32
N VAL A 41 9.92 -3.23 -20.43
CA VAL A 41 10.24 -2.40 -19.25
C VAL A 41 9.32 -1.21 -19.21
N VAL A 42 8.64 -1.02 -18.09
CA VAL A 42 7.87 0.20 -17.82
C VAL A 42 8.68 1.07 -16.87
N CYS A 43 9.20 2.19 -17.38
CA CYS A 43 9.85 3.22 -16.58
C CYS A 43 8.98 4.46 -16.57
N GLU A 44 7.98 4.50 -15.69
CA GLU A 44 7.26 5.75 -15.42
C GLU A 44 8.12 6.64 -14.53
N ARG A 45 8.38 7.87 -14.99
CA ARG A 45 9.43 8.73 -14.42
C ARG A 45 8.95 9.56 -13.22
N GLU A 46 7.65 9.78 -13.09
CA GLU A 46 7.07 10.67 -12.07
C GLU A 46 5.68 10.17 -11.61
N VAL A 47 5.67 9.09 -10.83
CA VAL A 47 4.44 8.67 -10.14
C VAL A 47 4.32 9.46 -8.83
N PRO A 48 3.17 10.09 -8.53
CA PRO A 48 2.96 10.77 -7.26
C PRO A 48 3.20 9.82 -6.07
N THR A 49 3.82 10.35 -5.01
CA THR A 49 3.91 9.60 -3.75
C THR A 49 2.54 9.49 -3.12
N GLY A 50 2.14 8.29 -2.73
CA GLY A 50 0.76 8.03 -2.33
C GLY A 50 0.46 6.55 -2.28
N VAL A 51 -0.81 6.21 -2.00
CA VAL A 51 -1.29 4.83 -2.10
C VAL A 51 -1.84 4.64 -3.49
N ALA A 52 -1.08 3.97 -4.36
CA ALA A 52 -1.48 3.76 -5.74
C ALA A 52 -1.88 2.29 -5.96
N THR A 53 -2.89 2.10 -6.81
CA THR A 53 -3.23 0.79 -7.36
C THR A 53 -2.65 0.70 -8.76
N VAL A 54 -1.80 -0.31 -8.98
CA VAL A 54 -1.22 -0.65 -10.28
C VAL A 54 -1.90 -1.90 -10.80
N ARG A 55 -2.49 -1.82 -11.99
CA ARG A 55 -3.12 -2.97 -12.67
C ARG A 55 -2.32 -3.39 -13.89
N GLY A 56 -2.20 -4.69 -14.07
CA GLY A 56 -1.70 -5.29 -15.31
C GLY A 56 -2.86 -5.64 -16.23
N LEU A 57 -2.66 -5.44 -17.53
CA LEU A 57 -3.56 -5.91 -18.57
C LEU A 57 -2.78 -6.87 -19.47
N ALA A 58 -3.30 -8.09 -19.63
CA ALA A 58 -2.70 -9.08 -20.53
C ALA A 58 -2.89 -8.68 -22.01
N PRO A 59 -1.94 -9.03 -22.88
CA PRO A 59 -2.10 -8.87 -24.33
C PRO A 59 -3.23 -9.76 -24.87
N ALA A 60 -3.71 -9.44 -26.08
CA ALA A 60 -4.77 -10.19 -26.71
C ALA A 60 -4.42 -11.69 -26.86
N GLY A 61 -5.34 -12.57 -26.46
CA GLY A 61 -5.15 -14.03 -26.49
C GLY A 61 -4.52 -14.61 -25.22
N TYR A 62 -4.09 -13.77 -24.28
CA TYR A 62 -3.55 -14.17 -22.98
C TYR A 62 -4.53 -13.81 -21.86
N ASN A 63 -4.51 -14.58 -20.79
CA ASN A 63 -5.14 -14.24 -19.52
C ASN A 63 -4.08 -14.19 -18.43
N LEU A 64 -4.25 -13.26 -17.47
CA LEU A 64 -3.34 -13.15 -16.34
C LEU A 64 -3.42 -14.40 -15.46
N THR A 65 -2.26 -14.94 -15.12
CA THR A 65 -2.10 -15.99 -14.11
C THR A 65 -1.78 -15.41 -12.74
N THR A 66 -1.18 -14.21 -12.70
CA THR A 66 -0.98 -13.42 -11.48
C THR A 66 -2.22 -12.59 -11.12
N ALA A 67 -2.20 -11.98 -9.93
CA ALA A 67 -3.23 -11.00 -9.55
C ALA A 67 -3.28 -9.85 -10.58
N PRO A 68 -4.49 -9.37 -10.95
CA PRO A 68 -4.65 -8.33 -11.97
C PRO A 68 -4.23 -6.93 -11.49
N GLY A 69 -3.97 -6.75 -10.20
CA GLY A 69 -3.44 -5.51 -9.67
C GLY A 69 -2.92 -5.62 -8.25
N TYR A 70 -2.13 -4.63 -7.87
CA TYR A 70 -1.46 -4.50 -6.59
C TYR A 70 -1.67 -3.09 -6.05
N THR A 71 -2.02 -2.97 -4.77
CA THR A 71 -2.04 -1.70 -4.06
C THR A 71 -0.74 -1.55 -3.28
N ALA A 72 0.01 -0.47 -3.52
CA ALA A 72 1.28 -0.22 -2.89
C ALA A 72 1.42 1.25 -2.46
N GLN A 73 2.13 1.47 -1.36
CA GLN A 73 2.57 2.80 -0.94
C GLN A 73 3.79 3.20 -1.76
N ILE A 74 3.65 4.20 -2.61
CA ILE A 74 4.74 4.79 -3.40
C ILE A 74 5.44 5.85 -2.56
N LEU A 75 6.74 5.63 -2.32
CA LEU A 75 7.62 6.53 -1.57
C LEU A 75 8.56 7.24 -2.53
N ALA A 76 8.91 8.50 -2.23
CA ALA A 76 9.83 9.27 -3.05
C ALA A 76 11.20 8.57 -3.13
N GLY A 77 11.70 8.36 -4.35
CA GLY A 77 12.98 7.70 -4.60
C GLY A 77 12.99 6.19 -4.40
N ALA A 78 11.84 5.56 -4.08
CA ALA A 78 11.72 4.11 -4.04
C ALA A 78 11.50 3.52 -5.44
N GLN A 79 12.02 2.32 -5.66
CA GLN A 79 11.75 1.53 -6.86
C GLN A 79 10.85 0.36 -6.49
N LEU A 80 9.75 0.20 -7.23
CA LEU A 80 8.83 -0.91 -7.09
C LEU A 80 8.97 -1.83 -8.31
N ASP A 81 9.30 -3.10 -8.09
CA ASP A 81 9.35 -4.14 -9.14
C ASP A 81 8.04 -4.95 -9.09
N LEU A 82 7.17 -4.73 -10.07
CA LEU A 82 5.92 -5.49 -10.25
C LEU A 82 6.02 -6.32 -11.51
N ARG A 83 5.54 -7.56 -11.42
CA ARG A 83 5.56 -8.52 -12.53
C ARG A 83 4.20 -9.17 -12.70
N PHE A 84 3.75 -9.27 -13.95
CA PHE A 84 2.47 -9.85 -14.32
C PHE A 84 2.70 -11.05 -15.24
N GLY A 85 2.33 -12.23 -14.75
CA GLY A 85 2.36 -13.47 -15.52
C GLY A 85 1.08 -13.62 -16.32
N ALA A 86 1.20 -14.09 -17.56
CA ALA A 86 0.04 -14.42 -18.37
C ALA A 86 0.28 -15.67 -19.21
N ALA A 87 -0.79 -16.40 -19.51
CA ALA A 87 -0.73 -17.61 -20.32
C ALA A 87 -1.92 -17.70 -21.29
N THR A 88 -1.71 -18.39 -22.42
CA THR A 88 -2.78 -18.71 -23.37
C THR A 88 -3.66 -19.84 -22.82
N GLY A 89 -4.97 -19.79 -23.08
CA GLY A 89 -5.89 -20.84 -22.66
C GLY A 89 -6.14 -20.95 -21.15
N PHE A 90 -5.51 -20.10 -20.33
CA PHE A 90 -5.84 -19.97 -18.91
C PHE A 90 -7.24 -19.36 -18.78
N GLY A 91 -8.13 -20.00 -18.03
CA GLY A 91 -9.49 -19.49 -17.83
C GLY A 91 -9.42 -18.12 -17.15
N ALA A 92 -10.12 -17.12 -17.71
CA ALA A 92 -10.13 -15.76 -17.17
C ALA A 92 -10.28 -15.80 -15.64
N ALA A 93 -9.33 -15.20 -14.93
CA ALA A 93 -9.45 -15.01 -13.49
C ALA A 93 -10.82 -14.38 -13.24
N GLN A 94 -11.69 -15.12 -12.55
CA GLN A 94 -12.99 -14.58 -12.17
C GLN A 94 -12.71 -13.27 -11.43
N VAL A 95 -13.43 -12.21 -11.79
CA VAL A 95 -13.45 -10.98 -11.01
C VAL A 95 -13.90 -11.38 -9.61
N LEU A 96 -12.93 -11.58 -8.71
CA LEU A 96 -13.23 -11.81 -7.30
C LEU A 96 -14.00 -10.56 -6.85
N PRO A 97 -15.19 -10.72 -6.25
CA PRO A 97 -15.86 -9.61 -5.59
C PRO A 97 -14.85 -8.91 -4.68
N ALA A 98 -14.88 -7.58 -4.67
CA ALA A 98 -13.90 -6.73 -3.97
C ALA A 98 -13.64 -7.13 -2.50
N ASP A 99 -14.55 -7.89 -1.89
CA ASP A 99 -14.46 -8.45 -0.54
C ASP A 99 -13.39 -9.54 -0.34
N GLN A 100 -12.74 -10.05 -1.40
CA GLN A 100 -11.63 -11.03 -1.27
C GLN A 100 -10.25 -10.47 -1.65
N SER A 101 -10.12 -9.15 -1.87
CA SER A 101 -8.81 -8.53 -2.16
C SER A 101 -7.89 -8.38 -0.94
N THR A 102 -8.27 -8.92 0.22
CA THR A 102 -7.39 -9.05 1.40
C THR A 102 -6.67 -10.39 1.44
N LEU A 103 -6.12 -10.83 0.31
CA LEU A 103 -4.95 -11.69 0.34
C LEU A 103 -3.75 -10.79 0.06
N THR A 104 -3.37 -9.98 1.06
CA THR A 104 -2.02 -9.41 1.11
C THR A 104 -1.08 -10.62 1.07
N PRO A 105 -0.34 -10.88 -0.02
CA PRO A 105 0.73 -11.87 0.05
C PRO A 105 1.64 -11.44 1.20
N PRO A 106 2.05 -12.34 2.11
CA PRO A 106 2.97 -11.94 3.17
C PRO A 106 4.19 -11.32 2.50
N LEU A 107 4.43 -10.03 2.75
CA LEU A 107 5.62 -9.34 2.29
C LEU A 107 6.83 -10.23 2.60
N PRO A 108 7.84 -10.34 1.72
CA PRO A 108 9.04 -11.08 2.06
C PRO A 108 9.59 -10.57 3.40
N ALA A 109 10.07 -11.46 4.28
CA ALA A 109 10.42 -11.11 5.66
C ALA A 109 11.44 -9.96 5.79
N HIS A 110 12.17 -9.63 4.72
CA HIS A 110 13.11 -8.51 4.66
C HIS A 110 12.48 -7.15 4.28
N TRP A 111 11.25 -7.14 3.77
CA TRP A 111 10.42 -5.94 3.53
C TRP A 111 9.38 -5.72 4.62
N GLN A 112 9.17 -6.71 5.49
CA GLN A 112 8.46 -6.50 6.73
C GLN A 112 9.34 -5.65 7.61
N ALA A 113 8.88 -4.44 7.97
CA ALA A 113 9.47 -3.75 9.10
C ALA A 113 9.55 -4.78 10.25
N PRO A 114 10.70 -4.89 10.95
CA PRO A 114 10.83 -5.85 12.04
C PRO A 114 9.58 -5.72 12.89
N ALA A 115 8.84 -6.81 13.05
CA ALA A 115 7.68 -6.82 13.91
C ALA A 115 8.18 -6.24 15.23
N VAL A 116 7.70 -5.04 15.57
CA VAL A 116 7.97 -4.44 16.87
C VAL A 116 7.23 -5.34 17.83
N GLN A 117 7.88 -6.43 18.23
CA GLN A 117 7.51 -7.18 19.40
C GLN A 117 7.57 -6.13 20.50
N GLY A 118 6.39 -5.75 20.97
CA GLY A 118 6.23 -4.63 21.88
C GLY A 118 7.11 -4.81 23.11
N GLU A 119 8.27 -4.17 23.09
CA GLU A 119 8.60 -3.31 24.20
C GLU A 119 7.64 -2.12 24.07
N GLU A 120 6.51 -2.20 24.78
CA GLU A 120 5.66 -1.06 25.08
C GLU A 120 6.54 0.02 25.71
N THR A 121 7.17 0.83 24.86
CA THR A 121 8.01 1.92 25.31
C THR A 121 7.10 2.87 26.08
N TRP A 122 7.49 3.23 27.30
CA TRP A 122 6.73 4.14 28.18
C TRP A 122 6.36 5.47 27.48
N LEU A 123 7.12 5.85 26.44
CA LEU A 123 6.82 6.96 25.54
C LEU A 123 5.53 6.74 24.74
N ALA A 124 5.29 5.56 24.20
CA ALA A 124 4.06 5.23 23.47
C ALA A 124 2.82 5.28 24.39
N GLN A 125 2.96 4.80 25.63
CA GLN A 125 1.90 4.93 26.65
C GLN A 125 1.66 6.39 27.04
N LEU A 126 2.70 7.22 27.13
CA LEU A 126 2.54 8.66 27.37
C LEU A 126 1.83 9.37 26.21
N TYR A 127 2.11 8.99 24.96
CA TYR A 127 1.40 9.54 23.81
C TYR A 127 -0.07 9.11 23.82
N ALA A 128 -0.37 7.85 24.12
CA ALA A 128 -1.74 7.35 24.24
C ALA A 128 -2.53 8.03 25.37
N LEU A 129 -1.86 8.37 26.48
CA LEU A 129 -2.47 9.03 27.64
C LEU A 129 -2.41 10.57 27.58
N SER A 130 -1.74 11.15 26.58
CA SER A 130 -1.56 12.60 26.45
C SER A 130 -2.91 13.34 26.38
N SER A 131 -3.90 12.77 25.71
CA SER A 131 -5.27 13.30 25.65
C SER A 131 -5.92 13.44 27.02
N PHE A 132 -5.69 12.47 27.93
CA PHE A 132 -6.20 12.53 29.30
C PHE A 132 -5.44 13.55 30.16
N LEU A 133 -4.13 13.69 29.96
CA LEU A 133 -3.33 14.71 30.66
C LEU A 133 -3.76 16.12 30.29
N VAL A 134 -3.99 16.38 29.00
CA VAL A 134 -4.46 17.69 28.51
C VAL A 134 -5.87 17.99 29.06
N LEU A 135 -6.78 17.00 29.04
CA LEU A 135 -8.12 17.16 29.60
C LEU A 135 -8.09 17.43 31.12
N GLY A 136 -7.24 16.71 31.85
CA GLY A 136 -7.06 16.90 33.30
C GLY A 136 -6.52 18.29 33.65
N LEU A 137 -5.51 18.76 32.93
CA LEU A 137 -4.97 20.12 33.10
C LEU A 137 -6.02 21.19 32.81
N ALA A 138 -6.79 21.04 31.72
CA ALA A 138 -7.86 21.96 31.39
C ALA A 138 -8.92 22.02 32.52
N GLY A 139 -9.27 20.87 33.12
CA GLY A 139 -10.17 20.80 34.27
C GLY A 139 -9.65 21.57 35.48
N ILE A 140 -8.36 21.40 35.82
CA ILE A 140 -7.73 22.12 36.95
C ILE A 140 -7.72 23.63 36.72
N VAL A 141 -7.36 24.07 35.51
CA VAL A 141 -7.35 25.51 35.18
C VAL A 141 -8.75 26.10 35.25
N LEU A 142 -9.77 25.37 34.76
CA LEU A 142 -11.15 25.85 34.74
C LEU A 142 -11.72 25.94 36.16
N ILE A 143 -11.54 24.90 36.98
CA ILE A 143 -12.02 24.87 38.37
C ILE A 143 -11.23 25.87 39.23
N GLY A 144 -9.90 25.92 39.08
CA GLY A 144 -9.04 26.84 39.81
C GLY A 144 -9.30 28.30 39.47
N GLY A 145 -9.46 28.61 38.18
CA GLY A 145 -9.82 29.95 37.71
C GLY A 145 -11.19 30.39 38.21
N LEU A 146 -12.19 29.51 38.12
CA LEU A 146 -13.54 29.80 38.62
C LEU A 146 -13.54 30.01 40.15
N GLY A 147 -12.81 29.17 40.89
CA GLY A 147 -12.67 29.28 42.34
C GLY A 147 -11.99 30.58 42.77
N LEU A 148 -10.92 30.98 42.07
CA LEU A 148 -10.22 32.24 42.34
C LEU A 148 -11.12 33.46 42.09
N VAL A 149 -11.89 33.46 41.00
CA VAL A 149 -12.85 34.54 40.69
C VAL A 149 -13.93 34.66 41.77
N ILE A 150 -14.47 33.53 42.25
CA ILE A 150 -15.46 33.52 43.34
C ILE A 150 -14.85 34.03 44.64
N LEU A 151 -13.62 33.63 44.96
CA LEU A 151 -12.93 34.08 46.17
C LEU A 151 -12.66 35.59 46.13
N LEU A 152 -12.15 36.11 45.01
CA LEU A 152 -11.91 37.55 44.83
C LEU A 152 -13.20 38.38 44.88
N ARG A 153 -14.33 37.84 44.42
CA ARG A 153 -15.65 38.49 44.54
C ARG A 153 -16.19 38.56 45.97
N ARG A 154 -15.78 37.65 46.85
CA ARG A 154 -16.26 37.62 48.25
C ARG A 154 -15.56 38.66 49.14
N TRP A 155 -14.41 39.18 48.70
CA TRP A 155 -13.59 40.14 49.45
C TRP A 155 -13.76 41.59 48.95
N ARG A 156 -14.70 41.80 48.03
CA ARG A 156 -15.10 43.12 47.52
C ARG A 156 -16.51 43.43 48.00
#